data_AF-A0A928CWI2-F1
#
_entry.id   AF-A0A928CWI2-F1
#
_cell.length_a   1.000
_cell.length_b   1.000
_cell.length_c   1.000
_cell.angle_alpha   90.00
_cell.angle_beta   90.00
_cell.angle_gamma   90.00
#
_symmetry.space_group_name_H-M   'P 1'
#
loop_
_entity.id
_entity.type
_entity.pdbx_description
1 polymer ?
#
loop_
_entity_poly.entity_id
_entity_poly.type
_entity_poly.pdbx_seq_one_letter_code
_entity_poly.pdbx_strand_id
1 'polypeptide(L)'
;MIQAGFYECDITPPYGAECPGGFRKRLIRKISDPQKVRAMALSDGSAKAVLIGMDTLGVGPQFLRRLKEALPGVCVINSCSHTHYGGYLRDKFPGIDEADPLIRRMVLDECNCHEEYYYEFCLRQAVTAATFAFENLQDVDFSFGRGRVENLIFNRRIKMKDGSVKTHAGKGNPDSLGYAGPVDDQLGVMGVWKKGSDELLGFALNFSCHACINLEGATADFPGVAIDTVRGVYGGKAGAVYLNGASGDVTQIDNMSLKKDMGKPIAVKLGRAVGAEAVKILATADRGPVETLKYLSRNYQFRRQTADPEEVQAAYEKVQTYEDSSDYFIARTLVLDDVSRKLTAESPLQAELAVLQIGPLAIGSTPCEM
;
A
#
# COMPACT_ATOMS: atom_id res chain seq x y z
N MET A 1 -12.38 25.49 -12.62
CA MET A 1 -11.11 25.59 -11.85
C MET A 1 -11.19 24.59 -10.72
N ILE A 2 -10.15 23.79 -10.51
CA ILE A 2 -10.15 22.78 -9.46
C ILE A 2 -9.71 23.41 -8.13
N GLN A 3 -10.45 23.09 -7.08
CA GLN A 3 -10.09 23.33 -5.68
C GLN A 3 -9.52 22.06 -5.08
N ALA A 4 -8.65 22.21 -4.09
CA ALA A 4 -8.08 21.11 -3.35
C ALA A 4 -8.04 21.39 -1.85
N GLY A 5 -8.11 20.33 -1.06
CA GLY A 5 -8.04 20.39 0.40
C GLY A 5 -7.40 19.13 0.95
N PHE A 6 -6.78 19.24 2.12
CA PHE A 6 -6.04 18.15 2.75
C PHE A 6 -6.45 17.99 4.21
N TYR A 7 -6.38 16.75 4.68
CA TYR A 7 -6.46 16.43 6.09
C TYR A 7 -5.79 15.09 6.38
N GLU A 8 -5.27 14.92 7.59
CA GLU A 8 -4.72 13.65 8.04
C GLU A 8 -5.22 13.28 9.44
N CYS A 9 -5.38 11.98 9.65
CA CYS A 9 -5.84 11.40 10.91
C CYS A 9 -4.85 10.31 11.37
N ASP A 10 -4.72 10.14 12.68
CA ASP A 10 -3.92 9.07 13.25
C ASP A 10 -4.63 7.72 13.15
N ILE A 11 -3.90 6.69 12.73
CA ILE A 11 -4.35 5.29 12.68
C ILE A 11 -3.30 4.36 13.32
N THR A 12 -2.50 4.86 14.25
CA THR A 12 -1.45 4.07 14.90
C THR A 12 -2.06 2.86 15.61
N PRO A 13 -1.68 1.62 15.28
CA PRO A 13 -2.19 0.44 15.96
C PRO A 13 -1.69 0.42 17.40
N PRO A 14 -2.52 0.02 18.37
CA PRO A 14 -2.11 -0.05 19.76
C PRO A 14 -1.09 -1.17 19.99
N TYR A 15 -0.38 -1.11 21.11
CA TYR A 15 0.46 -2.22 21.56
C TYR A 15 -0.37 -3.50 21.68
N GLY A 16 0.15 -4.61 21.17
CA GLY A 16 -0.53 -5.90 21.16
C GLY A 16 -1.45 -6.11 19.96
N ALA A 17 -1.73 -5.09 19.16
CA ALA A 17 -2.44 -5.25 17.89
C ALA A 17 -1.63 -6.09 16.91
N GLU A 18 -2.31 -6.64 15.93
CA GLU A 18 -1.70 -7.53 14.95
C GLU A 18 -0.90 -6.80 13.88
N CYS A 19 0.32 -7.28 13.66
CA CYS A 19 1.28 -6.72 12.73
C CYS A 19 1.37 -7.61 11.48
N PRO A 20 0.96 -7.11 10.29
CA PRO A 20 0.86 -7.92 9.09
C PRO A 20 2.20 -8.00 8.33
N GLY A 21 2.19 -8.61 7.13
CA GLY A 21 3.35 -8.62 6.22
C GLY A 21 4.40 -9.71 6.49
N GLY A 22 4.13 -10.62 7.42
CA GLY A 22 4.93 -11.83 7.63
C GLY A 22 4.12 -13.10 7.39
N PHE A 23 4.81 -14.25 7.38
CA PHE A 23 4.16 -15.57 7.34
C PHE A 23 3.74 -16.10 8.71
N ARG A 24 4.04 -15.36 9.79
CA ARG A 24 3.75 -15.75 11.17
C ARG A 24 2.87 -14.70 11.82
N LYS A 25 2.02 -15.14 12.75
CA LYS A 25 1.35 -14.22 13.67
C LYS A 25 2.38 -13.38 14.42
N ARG A 26 2.27 -12.07 14.28
CA ARG A 26 3.15 -11.07 14.87
C ARG A 26 2.30 -10.00 15.54
N LEU A 27 2.75 -9.53 16.69
CA LEU A 27 2.08 -8.47 17.43
C LEU A 27 2.98 -7.24 17.47
N ILE A 28 2.36 -6.05 17.45
CA ILE A 28 3.03 -4.79 17.66
C ILE A 28 3.53 -4.73 19.11
N ARG A 29 4.85 -4.63 19.29
CA ARG A 29 5.51 -4.55 20.62
C ARG A 29 6.19 -3.21 20.90
N LYS A 30 6.22 -2.33 19.91
CA LYS A 30 6.86 -1.01 19.94
C LYS A 30 6.16 -0.14 18.91
N ILE A 31 6.05 1.15 19.14
CA ILE A 31 5.65 2.14 18.12
C ILE A 31 6.90 2.96 17.82
N SER A 32 7.35 2.93 16.56
CA SER A 32 8.55 3.63 16.10
C SER A 32 8.21 5.03 15.59
N ASP A 33 7.09 5.16 14.89
CA ASP A 33 6.54 6.41 14.40
C ASP A 33 5.02 6.26 14.16
N PRO A 34 4.25 7.37 14.16
CA PRO A 34 2.80 7.31 13.98
C PRO A 34 2.40 6.88 12.56
N GLN A 35 1.39 6.02 12.46
CA GLN A 35 0.73 5.71 11.19
C GLN A 35 -0.44 6.65 10.96
N LYS A 36 -0.59 7.12 9.72
CA LYS A 36 -1.66 8.06 9.34
C LYS A 36 -2.50 7.52 8.20
N VAL A 37 -3.75 7.98 8.17
CA VAL A 37 -4.53 8.10 6.93
C VAL A 37 -4.48 9.55 6.50
N ARG A 38 -4.19 9.79 5.23
CA ARG A 38 -4.04 11.14 4.66
C ARG A 38 -4.93 11.26 3.44
N ALA A 39 -5.75 12.30 3.41
CA ALA A 39 -6.70 12.54 2.34
C ALA A 39 -6.37 13.84 1.60
N MET A 40 -6.52 13.78 0.28
CA MET A 40 -6.50 14.93 -0.62
C MET A 40 -7.83 14.95 -1.37
N ALA A 41 -8.67 15.92 -1.04
CA ALA A 41 -9.95 16.15 -1.71
C ALA A 41 -9.75 17.09 -2.90
N LEU A 42 -10.54 16.86 -3.96
CA LEU A 42 -10.55 17.61 -5.21
C LEU A 42 -11.98 17.89 -5.63
N SER A 43 -12.24 19.10 -6.10
CA SER A 43 -13.56 19.50 -6.61
C SER A 43 -13.44 20.55 -7.70
N ASP A 44 -14.18 20.42 -8.78
CA ASP A 44 -14.40 21.51 -9.75
C ASP A 44 -15.77 22.20 -9.59
N GLY A 45 -16.48 21.89 -8.49
CA GLY A 45 -17.85 22.32 -8.22
C GLY A 45 -18.92 21.33 -8.72
N SER A 46 -18.59 20.49 -9.70
CA SER A 46 -19.47 19.46 -10.25
C SER A 46 -19.01 18.04 -9.90
N ALA A 47 -17.74 17.73 -10.15
CA ALA A 47 -17.11 16.47 -9.83
C ALA A 47 -16.40 16.57 -8.48
N LYS A 48 -16.46 15.50 -7.68
CA LYS A 48 -15.75 15.36 -6.41
C LYS A 48 -14.91 14.08 -6.43
N ALA A 49 -13.65 14.20 -6.04
CA ALA A 49 -12.75 13.06 -5.92
C ALA A 49 -11.91 13.17 -4.64
N VAL A 50 -11.46 12.04 -4.11
CA VAL A 50 -10.54 11.99 -2.98
C VAL A 50 -9.47 10.92 -3.22
N LEU A 51 -8.22 11.32 -3.04
CA LEU A 51 -7.09 10.40 -2.92
C LEU A 51 -6.85 10.14 -1.43
N ILE A 52 -6.81 8.87 -1.04
CA ILE A 52 -6.59 8.44 0.35
C ILE A 52 -5.34 7.57 0.38
N GLY A 53 -4.33 8.00 1.15
CA GLY A 53 -3.11 7.24 1.43
C GLY A 53 -3.13 6.72 2.87
N MET A 54 -2.92 5.42 3.07
CA MET A 54 -2.89 4.80 4.40
C MET A 54 -1.54 4.16 4.72
N ASP A 55 -1.02 4.42 5.93
CA ASP A 55 0.18 3.77 6.45
C ASP A 55 -0.13 2.34 6.98
N THR A 56 -0.64 1.49 6.09
CA THR A 56 -1.00 0.09 6.36
C THR A 56 -0.44 -0.85 5.29
N LEU A 57 -0.48 -2.17 5.54
CA LEU A 57 -0.16 -3.16 4.51
C LEU A 57 -1.17 -3.10 3.36
N GLY A 58 -2.45 -3.05 3.73
CA GLY A 58 -3.55 -3.07 2.80
C GLY A 58 -4.91 -3.12 3.46
N VAL A 59 -5.96 -2.96 2.65
CA VAL A 59 -7.36 -2.99 3.09
C VAL A 59 -8.17 -4.06 2.35
N GLY A 60 -9.15 -4.65 3.03
CA GLY A 60 -10.06 -5.62 2.42
C GLY A 60 -11.11 -4.98 1.49
N PRO A 61 -11.70 -5.75 0.55
CA PRO A 61 -12.82 -5.29 -0.28
C PRO A 61 -14.00 -4.70 0.50
N GLN A 62 -14.35 -5.26 1.67
CA GLN A 62 -15.45 -4.71 2.48
C GLN A 62 -15.08 -3.34 3.07
N PHE A 63 -13.83 -3.14 3.46
CA PHE A 63 -13.36 -1.84 3.98
C PHE A 63 -13.54 -0.76 2.91
N LEU A 64 -13.07 -1.04 1.69
CA LEU A 64 -13.18 -0.11 0.57
C LEU A 64 -14.64 0.14 0.18
N ARG A 65 -15.49 -0.88 0.19
CA ARG A 65 -16.93 -0.75 -0.05
C ARG A 65 -17.58 0.20 0.95
N ARG A 66 -17.36 -0.03 2.25
CA ARG A 66 -17.93 0.78 3.34
C ARG A 66 -17.41 2.21 3.32
N LEU A 67 -16.14 2.41 2.95
CA LEU A 67 -15.56 3.74 2.76
C LEU A 67 -16.26 4.50 1.62
N LYS A 68 -16.55 3.83 0.50
CA LYS A 68 -17.28 4.43 -0.63
C LYS A 68 -18.75 4.70 -0.30
N GLU A 69 -19.41 3.80 0.42
CA GLU A 69 -20.79 3.99 0.89
C GLU A 69 -20.91 5.21 1.83
N ALA A 70 -19.88 5.45 2.65
CA ALA A 70 -19.80 6.62 3.52
C ALA A 70 -19.48 7.94 2.77
N LEU A 71 -19.03 7.87 1.51
CA LEU A 71 -18.67 9.01 0.66
C LEU A 71 -19.45 9.00 -0.66
N PRO A 72 -20.81 9.07 -0.62
CA PRO A 72 -21.63 8.93 -1.81
C PRO A 72 -21.37 10.07 -2.81
N GLY A 73 -21.32 9.73 -4.10
CA GLY A 73 -21.07 10.70 -5.18
C GLY A 73 -19.64 11.21 -5.27
N VAL A 74 -18.69 10.61 -4.54
CA VAL A 74 -17.27 10.94 -4.61
C VAL A 74 -16.51 9.81 -5.31
N CYS A 75 -15.62 10.16 -6.24
CA CYS A 75 -14.63 9.22 -6.76
C CYS A 75 -13.55 8.97 -5.69
N VAL A 76 -13.51 7.77 -5.12
CA VAL A 76 -12.54 7.39 -4.09
C VAL A 76 -11.43 6.54 -4.69
N ILE A 77 -10.19 7.04 -4.62
CA ILE A 77 -8.97 6.27 -4.90
C ILE A 77 -8.24 6.07 -3.57
N ASN A 78 -8.23 4.83 -3.07
CA ASN A 78 -7.50 4.45 -1.86
C ASN A 78 -6.20 3.72 -2.23
N SER A 79 -5.09 4.09 -1.60
CA SER A 79 -3.80 3.41 -1.70
C SER A 79 -3.22 3.19 -0.31
N CYS A 80 -2.62 2.03 -0.11
CA CYS A 80 -1.85 1.73 1.10
C CYS A 80 -0.36 1.83 0.75
N SER A 81 0.43 2.38 1.66
CA SER A 81 1.89 2.44 1.55
C SER A 81 2.54 1.05 1.47
N HIS A 82 1.76 0.01 1.82
CA HIS A 82 2.19 -1.37 1.91
C HIS A 82 3.25 -1.59 2.99
N THR A 83 3.12 -0.88 4.12
CA THR A 83 4.00 -1.10 5.27
C THR A 83 3.72 -2.46 5.90
N HIS A 84 4.76 -3.30 6.03
CA HIS A 84 4.72 -4.58 6.75
C HIS A 84 4.74 -4.39 8.27
N TYR A 85 4.59 -3.16 8.74
CA TYR A 85 4.71 -2.80 10.15
C TYR A 85 3.57 -1.83 10.58
N GLY A 86 2.45 -1.83 9.85
CA GLY A 86 1.21 -1.18 10.26
C GLY A 86 0.31 -2.11 11.09
N GLY A 87 -0.95 -1.71 11.27
CA GLY A 87 -2.00 -2.61 11.76
C GLY A 87 -2.69 -3.37 10.63
N TYR A 88 -3.36 -4.48 10.96
CA TYR A 88 -4.07 -5.34 10.00
C TYR A 88 -5.48 -4.81 9.68
N LEU A 89 -5.78 -4.56 8.41
CA LEU A 89 -7.08 -4.03 7.94
C LEU A 89 -7.75 -4.88 6.84
N ARG A 90 -7.40 -6.17 6.73
CA ARG A 90 -8.14 -7.05 5.82
C ARG A 90 -9.43 -7.55 6.47
N ASP A 91 -10.35 -8.01 5.63
CA ASP A 91 -11.66 -8.51 6.06
C ASP A 91 -11.52 -9.80 6.87
N LYS A 92 -12.53 -10.07 7.71
CA LYS A 92 -12.63 -11.32 8.49
C LYS A 92 -12.62 -12.53 7.55
N PHE A 93 -11.92 -13.59 7.94
CA PHE A 93 -11.93 -14.84 7.17
C PHE A 93 -13.37 -15.39 7.10
N PRO A 94 -13.88 -15.74 5.91
CA PRO A 94 -15.27 -16.15 5.73
C PRO A 94 -15.56 -17.46 6.47
N GLY A 95 -16.72 -17.53 7.15
CA GLY A 95 -17.18 -18.75 7.85
C GLY A 95 -16.27 -19.22 8.99
N ILE A 96 -15.38 -18.36 9.52
CA ILE A 96 -14.43 -18.75 10.56
C ILE A 96 -15.10 -19.17 11.87
N ASP A 97 -16.30 -18.67 12.14
CA ASP A 97 -17.05 -18.98 13.37
C ASP A 97 -17.52 -20.46 13.35
N GLU A 98 -17.82 -21.00 12.17
CA GLU A 98 -18.27 -22.38 11.92
C GLU A 98 -17.18 -23.32 11.37
N ALA A 99 -15.97 -22.81 11.09
CA ALA A 99 -14.90 -23.57 10.49
C ALA A 99 -14.42 -24.74 11.37
N ASP A 100 -13.90 -25.80 10.75
CA ASP A 100 -13.33 -26.93 11.49
C ASP A 100 -12.09 -26.52 12.32
N PRO A 101 -11.71 -27.31 13.34
CA PRO A 101 -10.62 -26.94 14.25
C PRO A 101 -9.26 -26.69 13.57
N LEU A 102 -8.97 -27.36 12.45
CA LEU A 102 -7.70 -27.18 11.73
C LEU A 102 -7.67 -25.81 11.07
N ILE A 103 -8.74 -25.42 10.37
CA ILE A 103 -8.86 -24.09 9.76
C ILE A 103 -8.85 -22.99 10.83
N ARG A 104 -9.58 -23.20 11.93
CA ARG A 104 -9.61 -22.24 13.05
C ARG A 104 -8.22 -22.00 13.63
N ARG A 105 -7.44 -23.06 13.90
CA ARG A 105 -6.05 -22.96 14.37
C ARG A 105 -5.20 -22.14 13.40
N MET A 106 -5.22 -22.50 12.12
CA MET A 106 -4.41 -21.81 11.10
C MET A 106 -4.76 -20.32 10.97
N VAL A 107 -6.04 -19.94 11.05
CA VAL A 107 -6.48 -18.55 10.92
C VAL A 107 -6.27 -17.74 12.19
N LEU A 108 -6.67 -18.28 13.36
CA LEU A 108 -6.73 -17.52 14.61
C LEU A 108 -5.41 -17.54 15.37
N ASP A 109 -4.64 -18.62 15.30
CA ASP A 109 -3.42 -18.79 16.10
C ASP A 109 -2.16 -18.51 15.30
N GLU A 110 -2.17 -18.79 13.99
CA GLU A 110 -0.96 -18.79 13.16
C GLU A 110 -0.88 -17.64 12.13
N CYS A 111 -2.02 -17.06 11.78
CA CYS A 111 -2.15 -15.96 10.83
C CYS A 111 -2.49 -14.64 11.51
N ASN A 112 -2.39 -13.55 10.75
CA ASN A 112 -3.00 -12.31 11.17
C ASN A 112 -4.51 -12.38 11.00
N CYS A 113 -5.27 -11.98 12.02
CA CYS A 113 -6.72 -11.98 12.04
C CYS A 113 -7.30 -10.57 12.21
N HIS A 114 -8.53 -10.44 11.73
CA HIS A 114 -9.29 -9.20 11.79
C HIS A 114 -9.59 -8.79 13.24
N GLU A 115 -9.19 -7.57 13.60
CA GLU A 115 -9.52 -6.95 14.89
C GLU A 115 -10.56 -5.85 14.68
N GLU A 116 -11.81 -6.13 15.03
CA GLU A 116 -12.97 -5.28 14.76
C GLU A 116 -12.77 -3.82 15.23
N TYR A 117 -12.31 -3.62 16.47
CA TYR A 117 -12.15 -2.27 17.02
C TYR A 117 -11.17 -1.41 16.24
N TYR A 118 -10.02 -1.96 15.87
CA TYR A 118 -9.01 -1.25 15.09
C TYR A 118 -9.47 -1.03 13.64
N TYR A 119 -10.16 -2.01 13.05
CA TYR A 119 -10.75 -1.90 11.73
C TYR A 119 -11.78 -0.77 11.65
N GLU A 120 -12.75 -0.74 12.57
CA GLU A 120 -13.78 0.30 12.65
C GLU A 120 -13.18 1.67 12.92
N PHE A 121 -12.18 1.75 13.80
CA PHE A 121 -11.46 2.98 14.07
C PHE A 121 -10.81 3.52 12.79
N CYS A 122 -10.06 2.69 12.06
CA CYS A 122 -9.39 3.11 10.83
C CYS A 122 -10.38 3.53 9.73
N LEU A 123 -11.50 2.82 9.60
CA LEU A 123 -12.56 3.18 8.64
C LEU A 123 -13.13 4.56 8.95
N ARG A 124 -13.46 4.82 10.22
CA ARG A 124 -13.95 6.13 10.66
C ARG A 124 -12.91 7.22 10.44
N GLN A 125 -11.65 6.98 10.76
CA GLN A 125 -10.57 7.94 10.53
C GLN A 125 -10.37 8.24 9.03
N ALA A 126 -10.54 7.25 8.15
CA ALA A 126 -10.48 7.46 6.70
C ALA A 126 -11.64 8.34 6.21
N VAL A 127 -12.86 8.10 6.69
CA VAL A 127 -14.03 8.96 6.41
C VAL A 127 -13.81 10.36 6.96
N THR A 128 -13.34 10.49 8.20
CA THR A 128 -13.02 11.78 8.84
C THR A 128 -11.99 12.57 8.04
N ALA A 129 -10.89 11.93 7.64
CA ALA A 129 -9.86 12.58 6.83
C ALA A 129 -10.43 13.05 5.48
N ALA A 130 -11.23 12.23 4.80
CA ALA A 130 -11.86 12.62 3.55
C ALA A 130 -12.83 13.80 3.73
N THR A 131 -13.70 13.75 4.74
CA THR A 131 -14.68 14.82 5.02
C THR A 131 -13.99 16.15 5.33
N PHE A 132 -13.02 16.17 6.25
CA PHE A 132 -12.31 17.42 6.56
C PHE A 132 -11.41 17.89 5.42
N ALA A 133 -10.89 17.00 4.57
CA ALA A 133 -10.21 17.42 3.36
C ALA A 133 -11.17 18.17 2.41
N PHE A 134 -12.44 17.74 2.30
CA PHE A 134 -13.45 18.49 1.54
C PHE A 134 -13.85 19.82 2.20
N GLU A 135 -13.92 19.89 3.53
CA GLU A 135 -14.18 21.15 4.25
C GLU A 135 -13.03 22.16 4.08
N ASN A 136 -11.81 21.67 3.87
CA ASN A 136 -10.61 22.48 3.65
C ASN A 136 -10.36 22.82 2.17
N LEU A 137 -11.33 22.59 1.28
CA LEU A 137 -11.21 22.96 -0.14
C LEU A 137 -10.92 24.46 -0.27
N GLN A 138 -9.89 24.77 -1.05
CA GLN A 138 -9.54 26.14 -1.41
C GLN A 138 -9.05 26.21 -2.85
N ASP A 139 -8.98 27.42 -3.38
CA ASP A 139 -8.40 27.68 -4.70
C ASP A 139 -6.90 27.38 -4.71
N VAL A 140 -6.44 26.63 -5.71
CA VAL A 140 -5.06 26.13 -5.79
C VAL A 140 -4.48 26.24 -7.20
N ASP A 141 -3.15 26.22 -7.26
CA ASP A 141 -2.37 25.91 -8.46
C ASP A 141 -1.74 24.52 -8.29
N PHE A 142 -1.55 23.81 -9.39
CA PHE A 142 -0.92 22.48 -9.42
C PHE A 142 0.44 22.55 -10.12
N SER A 143 1.32 21.65 -9.74
CA SER A 143 2.53 21.32 -10.50
C SER A 143 2.65 19.81 -10.64
N PHE A 144 3.14 19.35 -11.79
CA PHE A 144 3.32 17.92 -12.05
C PHE A 144 4.76 17.66 -12.50
N GLY A 145 5.32 16.54 -12.08
CA GLY A 145 6.61 16.10 -12.58
C GLY A 145 6.88 14.63 -12.34
N ARG A 146 7.94 14.16 -12.99
CA ARG A 146 8.47 12.81 -12.83
C ARG A 146 9.97 12.88 -12.65
N GLY A 147 10.50 12.04 -11.78
CA GLY A 147 11.91 11.87 -11.51
C GLY A 147 12.30 10.41 -11.44
N ARG A 148 13.53 10.12 -11.03
CA ARG A 148 14.01 8.74 -10.84
C ARG A 148 14.77 8.59 -9.53
N VAL A 149 14.55 7.48 -8.84
CA VAL A 149 15.27 7.08 -7.62
C VAL A 149 16.05 5.81 -7.92
N GLU A 150 17.16 5.98 -8.62
CA GLU A 150 17.93 4.88 -9.20
C GLU A 150 18.80 4.17 -8.14
N ASN A 151 19.11 2.88 -8.38
CA ASN A 151 20.07 2.09 -7.60
C ASN A 151 19.75 1.90 -6.11
N LEU A 152 18.47 2.03 -5.72
CA LEU A 152 18.00 1.82 -4.34
C LEU A 152 16.88 0.79 -4.22
N ILE A 153 16.34 0.33 -5.36
CA ILE A 153 15.30 -0.69 -5.44
C ILE A 153 15.71 -1.74 -6.47
N PHE A 154 15.30 -2.98 -6.24
CA PHE A 154 15.75 -4.16 -6.96
C PHE A 154 14.59 -5.13 -7.13
N ASN A 155 14.62 -5.89 -8.23
CA ASN A 155 13.65 -6.94 -8.44
C ASN A 155 13.96 -8.11 -7.47
N ARG A 156 12.97 -8.60 -6.74
CA ARG A 156 13.13 -9.69 -5.77
C ARG A 156 13.10 -11.08 -6.41
N ARG A 157 12.66 -11.19 -7.67
CA ARG A 157 12.63 -12.46 -8.41
C ARG A 157 13.96 -12.66 -9.11
N ILE A 158 14.59 -13.80 -8.85
CA ILE A 158 15.95 -14.12 -9.31
C ILE A 158 15.88 -15.32 -10.25
N LYS A 159 16.50 -15.19 -11.44
CA LYS A 159 16.68 -16.31 -12.36
C LYS A 159 17.78 -17.22 -11.82
N MET A 160 17.52 -18.52 -11.76
CA MET A 160 18.44 -19.52 -11.25
C MET A 160 19.06 -20.35 -12.38
N LYS A 161 20.24 -20.94 -12.16
CA LYS A 161 20.91 -21.84 -13.13
C LYS A 161 20.09 -23.07 -13.53
N ASP A 162 19.24 -23.56 -12.64
CA ASP A 162 18.32 -24.69 -12.89
C ASP A 162 17.10 -24.30 -13.76
N GLY A 163 16.99 -23.04 -14.17
CA GLY A 163 15.88 -22.50 -14.96
C GLY A 163 14.70 -22.00 -14.12
N SER A 164 14.70 -22.19 -12.80
CA SER A 164 13.66 -21.69 -11.91
C SER A 164 13.75 -20.18 -11.67
N VAL A 165 12.66 -19.59 -11.16
CA VAL A 165 12.64 -18.20 -10.66
C VAL A 165 12.28 -18.23 -9.18
N LYS A 166 13.19 -17.73 -8.33
CA LYS A 166 12.99 -17.72 -6.87
C LYS A 166 12.84 -16.29 -6.35
N THR A 167 11.88 -16.09 -5.46
CA THR A 167 11.76 -14.83 -4.70
C THR A 167 12.80 -14.84 -3.59
N HIS A 168 13.67 -13.82 -3.55
CA HIS A 168 14.78 -13.71 -2.60
C HIS A 168 15.64 -14.99 -2.55
N ALA A 169 16.38 -15.28 -3.62
CA ALA A 169 17.24 -16.47 -3.70
C ALA A 169 18.43 -16.49 -2.71
N GLY A 170 18.54 -15.50 -1.83
CA GLY A 170 19.65 -15.34 -0.89
C GLY A 170 20.74 -14.44 -1.46
N LYS A 171 21.30 -13.58 -0.60
CA LYS A 171 22.35 -12.63 -0.98
C LYS A 171 23.60 -13.36 -1.46
N GLY A 172 24.05 -13.05 -2.68
CA GLY A 172 25.25 -13.62 -3.27
C GLY A 172 25.16 -15.11 -3.59
N ASN A 173 23.94 -15.66 -3.73
CA ASN A 173 23.76 -17.06 -4.09
C ASN A 173 24.47 -17.36 -5.44
N PRO A 174 25.41 -18.32 -5.48
CA PRO A 174 26.25 -18.59 -6.66
C PRO A 174 25.47 -19.13 -7.87
N ASP A 175 24.22 -19.56 -7.67
CA ASP A 175 23.34 -20.05 -8.72
C ASP A 175 22.40 -18.96 -9.26
N SER A 176 22.48 -17.74 -8.72
CA SER A 176 21.78 -16.58 -9.26
C SER A 176 22.39 -16.15 -10.59
N LEU A 177 21.56 -16.03 -11.62
CA LEU A 177 21.96 -15.56 -12.95
C LEU A 177 21.64 -14.08 -13.20
N GLY A 178 20.82 -13.46 -12.34
CA GLY A 178 20.35 -12.10 -12.53
C GLY A 178 18.91 -11.91 -12.05
N TYR A 179 18.45 -10.66 -12.09
CA TYR A 179 17.05 -10.34 -11.85
C TYR A 179 16.13 -10.88 -12.95
N ALA A 180 14.93 -11.29 -12.57
CA ALA A 180 13.95 -11.87 -13.49
C ALA A 180 13.19 -10.82 -14.30
N GLY A 181 13.14 -9.58 -13.82
CA GLY A 181 12.45 -8.47 -14.46
C GLY A 181 13.08 -7.11 -14.11
N PRO A 182 12.56 -6.03 -14.72
CA PRO A 182 13.00 -4.67 -14.42
C PRO A 182 12.52 -4.22 -13.04
N VAL A 183 12.89 -2.99 -12.69
CA VAL A 183 12.26 -2.19 -11.64
C VAL A 183 11.68 -0.93 -12.27
N ASP A 184 10.63 -0.39 -11.65
CA ASP A 184 10.14 0.95 -11.95
C ASP A 184 10.68 1.92 -10.88
N ASP A 185 11.76 2.63 -11.23
CA ASP A 185 12.39 3.63 -10.36
C ASP A 185 11.83 5.04 -10.58
N GLN A 186 10.77 5.20 -11.37
CA GLN A 186 10.15 6.50 -11.59
C GLN A 186 9.39 6.96 -10.35
N LEU A 187 9.60 8.22 -9.98
CA LEU A 187 8.84 8.91 -8.95
C LEU A 187 7.88 9.89 -9.62
N GLY A 188 6.57 9.66 -9.49
CA GLY A 188 5.55 10.63 -9.85
C GLY A 188 5.31 11.62 -8.71
N VAL A 189 5.21 12.92 -9.04
CA VAL A 189 4.97 13.97 -8.06
C VAL A 189 3.89 14.92 -8.56
N MET A 190 2.90 15.16 -7.71
CA MET A 190 1.93 16.24 -7.86
C MET A 190 2.06 17.19 -6.68
N GLY A 191 2.36 18.46 -6.94
CA GLY A 191 2.34 19.53 -5.94
C GLY A 191 1.04 20.32 -6.03
N VAL A 192 0.54 20.74 -4.87
CA VAL A 192 -0.65 21.59 -4.73
C VAL A 192 -0.28 22.82 -3.93
N TRP A 193 -0.40 23.96 -4.56
CA TRP A 193 0.07 25.25 -4.08
C TRP A 193 -1.11 26.16 -3.81
N LYS A 194 -0.99 27.00 -2.81
CA LYS A 194 -1.97 28.05 -2.58
C LYS A 194 -1.93 29.02 -3.75
N LYS A 195 -3.09 29.30 -4.33
CA LYS A 195 -3.20 30.15 -5.53
C LYS A 195 -2.52 31.50 -5.31
N GLY A 196 -1.62 31.86 -6.23
CA GLY A 196 -0.88 33.13 -6.18
C GLY A 196 0.17 33.23 -5.05
N SER A 197 0.63 32.10 -4.51
CA SER A 197 1.63 32.02 -3.43
C SER A 197 2.65 30.90 -3.70
N ASP A 198 3.81 30.97 -3.03
CA ASP A 198 4.82 29.90 -2.98
C ASP A 198 4.54 28.86 -1.87
N GLU A 199 3.43 29.00 -1.15
CA GLU A 199 3.03 28.09 -0.08
C GLU A 199 2.55 26.74 -0.66
N LEU A 200 3.29 25.66 -0.36
CA LEU A 200 2.88 24.30 -0.65
C LEU A 200 1.80 23.85 0.35
N LEU A 201 0.56 23.71 -0.11
CA LEU A 201 -0.56 23.22 0.69
C LEU A 201 -0.48 21.71 0.88
N GLY A 202 -0.02 21.00 -0.14
CA GLY A 202 0.21 19.56 -0.06
C GLY A 202 0.77 18.95 -1.32
N PHE A 203 1.03 17.66 -1.28
CA PHE A 203 1.60 16.91 -2.41
C PHE A 203 1.15 15.45 -2.42
N ALA A 204 1.20 14.83 -3.60
CA ALA A 204 1.05 13.39 -3.75
C ALA A 204 2.31 12.80 -4.40
N LEU A 205 2.77 11.66 -3.88
CA LEU A 205 3.90 10.89 -4.40
C LEU A 205 3.41 9.55 -4.93
N ASN A 206 3.98 9.08 -6.04
CA ASN A 206 3.77 7.73 -6.53
C ASN A 206 5.11 7.05 -6.81
N PHE A 207 5.40 5.95 -6.11
CA PHE A 207 6.67 5.23 -6.22
C PHE A 207 6.49 3.72 -5.96
N SER A 208 7.19 2.90 -6.72
CA SER A 208 6.99 1.45 -6.83
C SER A 208 8.00 0.67 -5.96
N CYS A 209 7.75 0.53 -4.65
CA CYS A 209 8.60 -0.30 -3.78
C CYS A 209 7.84 -0.82 -2.55
N HIS A 210 8.04 -2.10 -2.19
CA HIS A 210 7.55 -2.65 -0.91
C HIS A 210 8.11 -1.86 0.28
N ALA A 211 7.23 -1.51 1.23
CA ALA A 211 7.60 -0.87 2.50
C ALA A 211 7.84 -1.92 3.61
N CYS A 212 8.90 -2.71 3.45
CA CYS A 212 9.22 -3.83 4.36
C CYS A 212 10.58 -3.67 5.09
N ILE A 213 11.08 -2.44 5.24
CA ILE A 213 12.49 -2.17 5.53
C ILE A 213 12.81 -2.08 7.02
N ASN A 214 12.02 -1.32 7.80
CA ASN A 214 12.44 -0.78 9.10
C ASN A 214 12.69 -1.85 10.18
N LEU A 215 12.06 -3.03 10.07
CA LEU A 215 12.17 -4.20 10.96
C LEU A 215 11.77 -3.99 12.44
N GLU A 216 11.44 -2.77 12.86
CA GLU A 216 11.18 -2.46 14.27
C GLU A 216 9.90 -1.65 14.48
N GLY A 217 9.02 -2.18 15.32
CA GLY A 217 7.84 -1.49 15.82
C GLY A 217 6.84 -1.09 14.74
N ALA A 218 5.75 -0.46 15.16
CA ALA A 218 4.77 0.14 14.29
C ALA A 218 5.41 1.34 13.56
N THR A 219 5.38 1.35 12.22
CA THR A 219 6.00 2.41 11.41
C THR A 219 5.34 2.58 10.05
N ALA A 220 5.36 3.81 9.54
CA ALA A 220 5.05 4.20 8.16
C ALA A 220 6.21 3.88 7.18
N ASP A 221 7.33 3.32 7.68
CA ASP A 221 8.51 2.89 6.90
C ASP A 221 9.11 4.03 6.03
N PHE A 222 9.80 3.71 4.92
CA PHE A 222 10.39 4.69 4.03
C PHE A 222 9.38 5.69 3.43
N PRO A 223 8.10 5.35 3.17
CA PRO A 223 7.10 6.33 2.73
C PRO A 223 6.89 7.46 3.74
N GLY A 224 6.84 7.15 5.04
CA GLY A 224 6.77 8.15 6.11
C GLY A 224 7.99 9.08 6.08
N VAL A 225 9.20 8.51 5.97
CA VAL A 225 10.44 9.31 5.84
C VAL A 225 10.43 10.19 4.59
N ALA A 226 9.91 9.70 3.46
CA ALA A 226 9.82 10.49 2.22
C ALA A 226 8.90 11.70 2.39
N ILE A 227 7.74 11.51 3.02
CA ILE A 227 6.81 12.59 3.35
C ILE A 227 7.47 13.61 4.28
N ASP A 228 8.13 13.15 5.35
CA ASP A 228 8.82 14.02 6.31
C ASP A 228 9.97 14.81 5.67
N THR A 229 10.66 14.20 4.70
CA THR A 229 11.74 14.87 3.97
C THR A 229 11.22 16.04 3.15
N VAL A 230 10.10 15.88 2.43
CA VAL A 230 9.45 16.98 1.68
C VAL A 230 8.94 18.04 2.65
N ARG A 231 8.24 17.63 3.72
CA ARG A 231 7.73 18.53 4.76
C ARG A 231 8.84 19.34 5.42
N GLY A 232 10.02 18.75 5.64
CA GLY A 232 11.18 19.43 6.22
C GLY A 232 11.65 20.63 5.41
N VAL A 233 11.45 20.62 4.08
CA VAL A 233 11.81 21.75 3.19
C VAL A 233 10.68 22.77 3.11
N TYR A 234 9.42 22.33 3.06
CA TYR A 234 8.25 23.19 2.84
C TYR A 234 7.46 23.53 4.12
N GLY A 235 8.14 23.64 5.27
CA GLY A 235 7.55 24.23 6.49
C GLY A 235 6.66 23.29 7.33
N GLY A 236 6.77 21.97 7.15
CA GLY A 236 6.27 20.95 8.08
C GLY A 236 4.76 20.66 8.02
N LYS A 237 3.96 21.55 7.43
CA LYS A 237 2.48 21.50 7.49
C LYS A 237 1.79 21.02 6.22
N ALA A 238 2.54 20.84 5.12
CA ALA A 238 1.99 20.42 3.85
C ALA A 238 1.26 19.07 3.98
N GLY A 239 0.02 18.98 3.49
CA GLY A 239 -0.70 17.72 3.33
C GLY A 239 0.07 16.76 2.42
N ALA A 240 -0.07 15.46 2.63
CA ALA A 240 0.69 14.48 1.86
C ALA A 240 -0.16 13.25 1.55
N VAL A 241 -0.08 12.71 0.34
CA VAL A 241 -0.62 11.40 0.00
C VAL A 241 0.46 10.56 -0.66
N TYR A 242 0.72 9.37 -0.14
CA TYR A 242 1.62 8.41 -0.79
C TYR A 242 0.78 7.34 -1.49
N LEU A 243 1.03 7.16 -2.78
CA LEU A 243 0.39 6.15 -3.62
C LEU A 243 1.44 5.10 -3.99
N ASN A 244 1.23 3.85 -3.61
CA ASN A 244 2.16 2.80 -4.01
C ASN A 244 2.01 2.50 -5.51
N GLY A 245 3.13 2.44 -6.22
CA GLY A 245 3.19 2.03 -7.62
C GLY A 245 3.30 0.52 -7.78
N ALA A 246 3.65 0.07 -8.98
CA ALA A 246 3.73 -1.35 -9.37
C ALA A 246 4.89 -2.10 -8.68
N SER A 247 4.73 -2.48 -7.40
CA SER A 247 5.81 -2.97 -6.53
C SER A 247 5.85 -4.48 -6.24
N GLY A 248 5.00 -5.31 -6.85
CA GLY A 248 4.83 -6.74 -6.51
C GLY A 248 6.08 -7.60 -6.55
N ASP A 249 7.07 -7.23 -7.35
CA ASP A 249 8.37 -7.86 -7.39
C ASP A 249 9.52 -6.89 -7.11
N VAL A 250 9.26 -5.74 -6.49
CA VAL A 250 10.24 -4.67 -6.24
C VAL A 250 10.40 -4.37 -4.75
N THR A 251 11.65 -4.31 -4.28
CA THR A 251 12.05 -4.09 -2.88
C THR A 251 13.44 -3.45 -2.83
N GLN A 252 13.83 -2.89 -1.69
CA GLN A 252 15.18 -2.37 -1.42
C GLN A 252 16.28 -3.44 -1.31
N ILE A 253 15.92 -4.73 -1.19
CA ILE A 253 16.91 -5.80 -0.98
C ILE A 253 17.64 -6.13 -2.28
N ASP A 254 18.94 -5.88 -2.29
CA ASP A 254 19.81 -6.31 -3.38
C ASP A 254 20.30 -7.75 -3.15
N ASN A 255 19.71 -8.72 -3.86
CA ASN A 255 20.13 -10.13 -3.80
C ASN A 255 21.52 -10.37 -4.45
N MET A 256 22.02 -9.45 -5.28
CA MET A 256 23.33 -9.56 -5.94
C MET A 256 24.47 -8.98 -5.08
N SER A 257 24.13 -8.41 -3.92
CA SER A 257 25.07 -7.76 -3.02
C SER A 257 25.05 -8.38 -1.63
N LEU A 258 26.22 -8.47 -1.01
CA LEU A 258 26.39 -8.91 0.38
C LEU A 258 26.11 -7.80 1.42
N LYS A 259 25.76 -6.59 0.97
CA LYS A 259 25.48 -5.45 1.87
C LYS A 259 24.20 -5.68 2.68
N LYS A 260 24.10 -4.97 3.81
CA LYS A 260 22.87 -4.90 4.61
C LYS A 260 21.89 -3.93 3.97
N ASP A 261 20.68 -4.39 3.71
CA ASP A 261 19.61 -3.60 3.05
C ASP A 261 18.31 -3.57 3.87
N MET A 262 18.42 -3.77 5.19
CA MET A 262 17.28 -3.74 6.11
C MET A 262 17.59 -2.88 7.33
N GLY A 263 16.54 -2.49 8.04
CA GLY A 263 16.57 -1.71 9.27
C GLY A 263 16.38 -0.22 9.03
N LYS A 264 16.13 0.51 10.13
CA LYS A 264 15.89 1.95 10.16
C LYS A 264 16.84 2.79 9.28
N PRO A 265 18.17 2.56 9.26
CA PRO A 265 19.07 3.35 8.41
C PRO A 265 18.77 3.23 6.91
N ILE A 266 18.32 2.06 6.45
CA ILE A 266 17.99 1.81 5.04
C ILE A 266 16.64 2.44 4.70
N ALA A 267 15.65 2.34 5.60
CA ALA A 267 14.37 3.04 5.45
C ALA A 267 14.59 4.57 5.35
N VAL A 268 15.46 5.11 6.22
CA VAL A 268 15.83 6.53 6.19
C VAL A 268 16.54 6.90 4.88
N LYS A 269 17.46 6.05 4.41
CA LYS A 269 18.20 6.29 3.15
C LYS A 269 17.26 6.33 1.95
N LEU A 270 16.41 5.32 1.77
CA LEU A 270 15.48 5.25 0.65
C LEU A 270 14.45 6.38 0.74
N GLY A 271 13.83 6.57 1.91
CA GLY A 271 12.82 7.61 2.10
C GLY A 271 13.37 9.01 1.84
N ARG A 272 14.58 9.33 2.31
CA ARG A 272 15.23 10.62 2.01
C ARG A 272 15.56 10.78 0.53
N ALA A 273 15.98 9.71 -0.16
CA ALA A 273 16.23 9.77 -1.60
C ALA A 273 14.96 10.08 -2.39
N VAL A 274 13.85 9.38 -2.08
CA VAL A 274 12.53 9.64 -2.66
C VAL A 274 12.07 11.06 -2.36
N GLY A 275 12.15 11.49 -1.09
CA GLY A 275 11.74 12.84 -0.69
C GLY A 275 12.60 13.94 -1.31
N ALA A 276 13.91 13.74 -1.44
CA ALA A 276 14.80 14.71 -2.08
C ALA A 276 14.51 14.85 -3.58
N GLU A 277 14.23 13.74 -4.27
CA GLU A 277 13.80 13.79 -5.67
C GLU A 277 12.46 14.53 -5.83
N ALA A 278 11.53 14.29 -4.91
CA ALA A 278 10.27 15.03 -4.87
C ALA A 278 10.47 16.54 -4.64
N VAL A 279 11.34 16.92 -3.70
CA VAL A 279 11.69 18.34 -3.47
C VAL A 279 12.28 18.97 -4.72
N LYS A 280 13.19 18.28 -5.41
CA LYS A 280 13.77 18.76 -6.67
C LYS A 280 12.67 19.07 -7.69
N ILE A 281 11.73 18.14 -7.87
CA ILE A 281 10.62 18.30 -8.82
C ILE A 281 9.69 19.45 -8.39
N LEU A 282 9.28 19.52 -7.13
CA LEU A 282 8.41 20.59 -6.60
C LEU A 282 9.05 21.98 -6.72
N ALA A 283 10.38 22.06 -6.61
CA ALA A 283 11.11 23.31 -6.74
C ALA A 283 11.23 23.81 -8.18
N THR A 284 11.20 22.91 -9.18
CA THR A 284 11.46 23.26 -10.58
C THR A 284 10.26 23.17 -11.51
N ALA A 285 9.19 22.46 -11.11
CA ALA A 285 8.02 22.27 -11.95
C ALA A 285 7.20 23.57 -12.07
N ASP A 286 6.73 23.86 -13.29
CA ASP A 286 5.81 24.96 -13.52
C ASP A 286 4.51 24.75 -12.74
N ARG A 287 4.01 25.86 -12.18
CA ARG A 287 2.78 25.89 -11.40
C ARG A 287 1.70 26.58 -12.21
N GLY A 288 0.48 26.08 -12.13
CA GLY A 288 -0.63 26.77 -12.75
C GLY A 288 -1.98 26.12 -12.47
N PRO A 289 -3.05 26.78 -12.94
CA PRO A 289 -4.39 26.28 -12.75
C PRO A 289 -4.62 25.00 -13.55
N VAL A 290 -5.50 24.15 -13.05
CA VAL A 290 -5.98 22.97 -13.76
C VAL A 290 -7.49 23.03 -13.88
N GLU A 291 -7.99 22.71 -15.07
CA GLU A 291 -9.42 22.80 -15.41
C GLU A 291 -10.10 21.44 -15.53
N THR A 292 -9.36 20.36 -15.74
CA THR A 292 -9.93 19.03 -15.99
C THR A 292 -9.87 18.16 -14.74
N LEU A 293 -11.03 17.90 -14.13
CA LEU A 293 -11.24 16.84 -13.16
C LEU A 293 -12.25 15.85 -13.74
N LYS A 294 -11.80 14.65 -14.09
CA LYS A 294 -12.68 13.61 -14.64
C LYS A 294 -12.39 12.30 -13.98
N TYR A 295 -13.40 11.46 -13.83
CA TYR A 295 -13.19 10.09 -13.43
C TYR A 295 -14.07 9.14 -14.22
N LEU A 296 -13.60 7.92 -14.36
CA LEU A 296 -14.34 6.81 -14.92
C LEU A 296 -14.12 5.61 -14.02
N SER A 297 -15.18 4.91 -13.67
CA SER A 297 -15.06 3.61 -13.02
C SER A 297 -15.96 2.57 -13.68
N ARG A 298 -15.50 1.32 -13.65
CA ARG A 298 -16.22 0.17 -14.19
C ARG A 298 -15.92 -1.06 -13.33
N ASN A 299 -16.95 -1.88 -13.11
CA ASN A 299 -16.78 -3.19 -12.51
C ASN A 299 -16.32 -4.19 -13.56
N TYR A 300 -15.28 -4.96 -13.21
CA TYR A 300 -14.74 -6.03 -14.02
C TYR A 300 -14.81 -7.36 -13.28
N GLN A 301 -14.90 -8.43 -14.07
CA GLN A 301 -14.92 -9.81 -13.61
C GLN A 301 -13.53 -10.41 -13.72
N PHE A 302 -12.94 -10.76 -12.59
CA PHE A 302 -11.65 -11.42 -12.54
C PHE A 302 -11.82 -12.91 -12.24
N ARG A 303 -11.12 -13.73 -13.02
CA ARG A 303 -10.99 -15.15 -12.71
C ARG A 303 -9.96 -15.31 -11.60
N ARG A 304 -10.36 -15.93 -10.50
CA ARG A 304 -9.42 -16.31 -9.43
C ARG A 304 -8.65 -17.54 -9.90
N GLN A 305 -7.32 -17.49 -9.82
CA GLN A 305 -6.49 -18.66 -10.08
C GLN A 305 -6.87 -19.80 -9.12
N THR A 306 -6.86 -21.02 -9.62
CA THR A 306 -7.06 -22.26 -8.86
C THR A 306 -5.73 -22.97 -8.74
N ALA A 307 -5.38 -23.42 -7.54
CA ALA A 307 -4.31 -24.39 -7.36
C ALA A 307 -4.73 -25.77 -7.91
N ASP A 308 -3.76 -26.62 -8.21
CA ASP A 308 -4.02 -28.00 -8.61
C ASP A 308 -4.67 -28.77 -7.44
N PRO A 309 -5.76 -29.53 -7.65
CA PRO A 309 -6.35 -30.37 -6.61
C PRO A 309 -5.36 -31.30 -5.89
N GLU A 310 -4.35 -31.82 -6.59
CA GLU A 310 -3.32 -32.67 -5.99
C GLU A 310 -2.40 -31.87 -5.06
N GLU A 311 -2.02 -30.65 -5.45
CA GLU A 311 -1.24 -29.74 -4.60
C GLU A 311 -2.03 -29.33 -3.35
N VAL A 312 -3.32 -29.06 -3.50
CA VAL A 312 -4.21 -28.73 -2.36
C VAL A 312 -4.29 -29.92 -1.40
N GLN A 313 -4.45 -31.14 -1.90
CA GLN A 313 -4.49 -32.34 -1.07
C GLN A 313 -3.18 -32.56 -0.31
N ALA A 314 -2.03 -32.44 -0.99
CA ALA A 314 -0.72 -32.53 -0.36
C ALA A 314 -0.52 -31.42 0.70
N ALA A 315 -1.03 -30.22 0.44
CA ALA A 315 -1.00 -29.12 1.40
C ALA A 315 -1.84 -29.43 2.64
N TYR A 316 -3.04 -30.04 2.49
CA TYR A 316 -3.86 -30.49 3.62
C TYR A 316 -3.14 -31.50 4.52
N GLU A 317 -2.37 -32.42 3.93
CA GLU A 317 -1.55 -33.38 4.68
C GLU A 317 -0.40 -32.69 5.43
N LYS A 318 0.27 -31.74 4.77
CA LYS A 318 1.39 -30.98 5.36
C LYS A 318 0.95 -30.11 6.54
N VAL A 319 -0.25 -29.53 6.51
CA VAL A 319 -0.70 -28.59 7.55
C VAL A 319 -1.29 -29.25 8.79
N GLN A 320 -1.41 -30.59 8.83
CA GLN A 320 -1.98 -31.29 9.99
C GLN A 320 -1.24 -30.95 11.29
N THR A 321 0.09 -30.88 11.22
CA THR A 321 0.96 -30.49 12.34
C THR A 321 1.69 -29.19 11.99
N TYR A 322 1.68 -28.23 12.92
CA TYR A 322 2.42 -26.99 12.73
C TYR A 322 3.92 -27.25 12.62
N GLU A 323 4.54 -26.64 11.60
CA GLU A 323 5.98 -26.65 11.37
C GLU A 323 6.43 -25.24 11.02
N ASP A 324 7.49 -24.75 11.67
CA ASP A 324 8.02 -23.40 11.38
C ASP A 324 8.94 -23.44 10.15
N SER A 325 8.35 -23.66 8.97
CA SER A 325 9.08 -23.75 7.70
C SER A 325 8.35 -23.07 6.54
N SER A 326 9.12 -22.66 5.52
CA SER A 326 8.57 -22.05 4.30
C SER A 326 7.55 -22.95 3.62
N ASP A 327 7.80 -24.26 3.57
CA ASP A 327 6.91 -25.24 2.95
C ASP A 327 5.57 -25.32 3.68
N TYR A 328 5.59 -25.30 5.02
CA TYR A 328 4.35 -25.24 5.82
C TYR A 328 3.58 -23.96 5.55
N PHE A 329 4.24 -22.80 5.51
CA PHE A 329 3.56 -21.53 5.25
C PHE A 329 2.91 -21.48 3.86
N ILE A 330 3.59 -22.01 2.83
CA ILE A 330 3.04 -22.13 1.49
C ILE A 330 1.82 -23.07 1.49
N ALA A 331 1.95 -24.25 2.08
CA ALA A 331 0.86 -25.21 2.18
C ALA A 331 -0.35 -24.64 2.92
N ARG A 332 -0.13 -23.97 4.06
CA ARG A 332 -1.18 -23.28 4.82
C ARG A 332 -1.87 -22.21 3.99
N THR A 333 -1.13 -21.38 3.26
CA THR A 333 -1.71 -20.37 2.38
C THR A 333 -2.58 -21.00 1.29
N LEU A 334 -2.14 -22.12 0.68
CA LEU A 334 -2.92 -22.85 -0.33
C LEU A 334 -4.22 -23.40 0.26
N VAL A 335 -4.18 -24.02 1.44
CA VAL A 335 -5.37 -24.55 2.11
C VAL A 335 -6.35 -23.44 2.48
N LEU A 336 -5.86 -22.34 3.06
CA LEU A 336 -6.71 -21.20 3.42
C LEU A 336 -7.32 -20.50 2.20
N ASP A 337 -6.58 -20.43 1.08
CA ASP A 337 -7.11 -19.92 -0.19
C ASP A 337 -8.24 -20.82 -0.72
N ASP A 338 -8.03 -22.14 -0.75
CA ASP A 338 -9.03 -23.12 -1.20
C ASP A 338 -10.32 -23.07 -0.36
N VAL A 339 -10.20 -23.03 0.97
CA VAL A 339 -11.36 -22.89 1.87
C VAL A 339 -12.06 -21.56 1.65
N SER A 340 -11.31 -20.45 1.62
CA SER A 340 -11.87 -19.13 1.36
C SER A 340 -12.66 -19.13 0.05
N ARG A 341 -12.11 -19.71 -1.02
CA ARG A 341 -12.78 -19.82 -2.33
C ARG A 341 -14.11 -20.56 -2.25
N LYS A 342 -14.15 -21.71 -1.56
CA LYS A 342 -15.37 -22.53 -1.42
C LYS A 342 -16.47 -21.80 -0.66
N LEU A 343 -16.09 -20.93 0.28
CA LEU A 343 -17.03 -20.16 1.11
C LEU A 343 -17.46 -18.83 0.48
N THR A 344 -16.59 -18.19 -0.31
CA THR A 344 -16.92 -16.95 -1.02
C THR A 344 -17.44 -17.31 -2.41
N ALA A 345 -18.77 -17.47 -2.55
CA ALA A 345 -19.45 -17.84 -3.79
C ALA A 345 -19.25 -16.88 -4.99
N GLU A 346 -18.46 -15.82 -4.84
CA GLU A 346 -18.19 -14.82 -5.87
C GLU A 346 -17.03 -15.26 -6.77
N SER A 347 -17.30 -16.22 -7.65
CA SER A 347 -16.49 -16.43 -8.86
C SER A 347 -17.38 -16.21 -10.09
N PRO A 348 -17.10 -15.20 -10.92
CA PRO A 348 -15.90 -14.35 -10.92
C PRO A 348 -15.90 -13.28 -9.81
N LEU A 349 -14.70 -12.94 -9.33
CA LEU A 349 -14.49 -11.84 -8.39
C LEU A 349 -14.85 -10.52 -9.09
N GLN A 350 -15.78 -9.77 -8.51
CA GLN A 350 -16.11 -8.43 -9.01
C GLN A 350 -15.15 -7.42 -8.36
N ALA A 351 -14.47 -6.62 -9.17
CA ALA A 351 -13.72 -5.49 -8.65
C ALA A 351 -13.84 -4.28 -9.56
N GLU A 352 -13.94 -3.11 -8.92
CA GLU A 352 -14.01 -1.83 -9.61
C GLU A 352 -12.60 -1.36 -9.99
N LEU A 353 -12.42 -1.02 -11.26
CA LEU A 353 -11.29 -0.22 -11.71
C LEU A 353 -11.77 1.21 -11.89
N ALA A 354 -11.03 2.16 -11.32
CA ALA A 354 -11.28 3.58 -11.45
C ALA A 354 -10.06 4.27 -12.03
N VAL A 355 -10.29 5.27 -12.88
CA VAL A 355 -9.26 6.19 -13.38
C VAL A 355 -9.70 7.59 -13.03
N LEU A 356 -8.85 8.33 -12.34
CA LEU A 356 -9.01 9.75 -12.02
C LEU A 356 -8.03 10.57 -12.85
N GLN A 357 -8.54 11.56 -13.58
CA GLN A 357 -7.75 12.54 -14.31
C GLN A 357 -7.77 13.88 -13.58
N ILE A 358 -6.58 14.44 -13.37
CA ILE A 358 -6.34 15.78 -12.82
C ILE A 358 -5.42 16.51 -13.80
N GLY A 359 -6.01 17.26 -14.74
CA GLY A 359 -5.26 17.91 -15.81
C GLY A 359 -4.48 16.89 -16.66
N PRO A 360 -3.14 17.01 -16.75
CA PRO A 360 -2.30 16.07 -17.50
C PRO A 360 -2.04 14.75 -16.76
N LEU A 361 -2.36 14.64 -15.46
CA LEU A 361 -2.15 13.44 -14.65
C LEU A 361 -3.36 12.49 -14.77
N ALA A 362 -3.09 11.21 -14.96
CA ALA A 362 -4.07 10.14 -14.81
C ALA A 362 -3.59 9.13 -13.76
N ILE A 363 -4.46 8.82 -12.80
CA ILE A 363 -4.22 7.86 -11.72
C ILE A 363 -5.20 6.71 -11.90
N GLY A 364 -4.68 5.51 -12.14
CA GLY A 364 -5.49 4.28 -12.23
C GLY A 364 -5.46 3.51 -10.92
N SER A 365 -6.61 3.03 -10.45
CA SER A 365 -6.67 2.05 -9.37
C SER A 365 -6.47 0.63 -9.92
N THR A 366 -5.81 -0.21 -9.15
CA THR A 366 -5.77 -1.66 -9.38
C THR A 366 -6.60 -2.36 -8.31
N PRO A 367 -7.31 -3.44 -8.65
CA PRO A 367 -8.17 -4.17 -7.71
C PRO A 367 -7.36 -5.13 -6.84
N CYS A 368 -6.10 -5.33 -7.20
CA CYS A 368 -5.14 -6.14 -6.50
C CYS A 368 -4.13 -5.19 -5.86
N GLU A 369 -3.92 -5.38 -4.56
CA GLU A 369 -2.57 -5.17 -4.04
C GLU A 369 -1.64 -6.21 -4.64
N MET A 370 -0.39 -5.81 -4.77
CA MET A 370 0.69 -6.57 -5.38
C MET A 370 1.46 -7.43 -4.40
#